data_AF-A0A7Z9UEE0-F1
#
_entry.id   AF-A0A7Z9UEE0-F1
#
_cell.length_a   1.000
_cell.length_b   1.000
_cell.length_c   1.000
_cell.angle_alpha   90.00
_cell.angle_beta   90.00
_cell.angle_gamma   90.00
#
_symmetry.space_group_name_H-M   'P 1'
#
loop_
_entity.id
_entity.type
_entity.pdbx_description
1 polymer ?
#
loop_
_entity_poly.entity_id
_entity_poly.type
_entity_poly.pdbx_seq_one_letter_code
_entity_poly.pdbx_strand_id
1 'polypeptide(L)'
;EKKELETRAASLQSQLGGIRPTITQGRTEDTYRERIRILEERLDSLRLQYHDTYPDIVILREQLAELRKQRDQAAERPTDVSSLEGEEAVNPLYQELRANLSTTRADMATVDTRITSLSRLLEQQAKRMERIQANKAQYSELTRDMEVNREIYDDLLKRREKARVSMHLDIEGQGLNYRINETAQFPRTPSGPQFSMFAAAGLFLGLAAPFGAVAGLLQVDPRIRARKQLEEDIGLPVLVEIPEVRTPYEKRRDRKVTLLIGIFAVLTVTVYVTIVVLAQMGVI
;
A
#
# COMPACT_ATOMS: atom_id res chain seq x y z
N GLU A 1 1.97 -18.63 45.93
CA GLU A 1 3.15 -19.45 46.27
C GLU A 1 4.41 -18.64 46.58
N LYS A 2 5.25 -18.20 45.62
CA LYS A 2 6.52 -17.48 45.94
C LYS A 2 6.33 -16.31 46.92
N LYS A 3 5.37 -15.42 46.62
CA LYS A 3 5.05 -14.25 47.44
C LYS A 3 4.59 -14.61 48.86
N GLU A 4 3.93 -15.76 49.03
CA GLU A 4 3.51 -16.26 50.34
C GLU A 4 4.70 -16.79 51.14
N LEU A 5 5.61 -17.53 50.49
CA LEU A 5 6.84 -18.01 51.11
C LEU A 5 7.78 -16.86 51.51
N GLU A 6 7.89 -15.82 50.68
CA GLU A 6 8.63 -14.59 51.00
C GLU A 6 8.06 -13.90 52.25
N THR A 7 6.74 -13.74 52.30
CA THR A 7 6.05 -13.12 53.44
C THR A 7 6.22 -13.97 54.70
N ARG A 8 6.14 -15.30 54.57
CA ARG A 8 6.36 -16.25 55.68
C ARG A 8 7.80 -16.20 56.19
N ALA A 9 8.79 -16.21 55.31
CA ALA A 9 10.20 -16.10 55.67
C ALA A 9 10.50 -14.76 56.38
N ALA A 10 9.93 -13.65 55.89
CA ALA A 10 10.06 -12.34 56.52
C ALA A 10 9.47 -12.34 57.95
N SER A 11 8.29 -12.94 58.12
CA SER A 11 7.64 -13.06 59.44
C SER A 11 8.46 -13.92 60.43
N LEU A 12 8.99 -15.07 59.99
CA LEU A 12 9.83 -15.95 60.80
C LEU A 12 11.16 -15.29 61.16
N GLN A 13 11.74 -14.52 60.24
CA GLN A 13 12.96 -13.76 60.48
C GLN A 13 12.74 -12.63 61.51
N SER A 14 11.60 -11.94 61.45
CA SER A 14 11.21 -10.95 62.46
C SER A 14 11.02 -11.58 63.84
N GLN A 15 10.41 -12.78 63.91
CA GLN A 15 10.23 -13.52 65.16
C GLN A 15 11.56 -13.98 65.77
N LEU A 16 12.49 -14.47 64.94
CA LEU A 16 13.86 -14.84 65.35
C LEU A 16 14.63 -13.66 65.94
N GLY A 17 14.46 -12.45 65.40
CA GLY A 17 15.10 -11.24 65.93
C GLY A 17 14.64 -10.85 67.34
N GLY A 18 13.45 -11.29 67.76
CA GLY A 18 12.90 -11.03 69.09
C GLY A 18 13.25 -12.07 70.16
N ILE A 19 13.83 -13.21 69.78
CA ILE A 19 14.07 -14.35 70.68
C ILE A 19 15.57 -14.55 70.92
N ARG A 20 15.97 -14.70 72.19
CA ARG A 20 17.37 -14.94 72.56
C ARG A 20 17.81 -16.38 72.23
N PRO A 21 19.04 -16.58 71.70
CA PRO A 21 19.54 -17.88 71.26
C PRO A 21 19.91 -18.85 72.39
N THR A 22 20.24 -18.35 73.57
CA THR A 22 20.58 -19.14 74.77
C THR A 22 19.65 -18.78 75.92
N ILE A 23 19.27 -19.80 76.71
CA ILE A 23 18.51 -19.62 77.95
C ILE A 23 19.50 -19.84 79.10
N THR A 24 19.65 -18.83 79.95
CA THR A 24 20.41 -18.98 81.19
C THR A 24 19.58 -19.87 82.12
N GLN A 25 20.09 -21.06 82.45
CA GLN A 25 19.40 -22.07 83.26
C GLN A 25 19.42 -21.67 84.75
N GLY A 26 18.80 -20.54 85.07
CA GLY A 26 18.61 -20.04 86.42
C GLY A 26 17.17 -19.59 86.56
N ARG A 27 16.37 -20.38 87.29
CA ARG A 27 14.92 -20.21 87.54
C ARG A 27 14.01 -20.56 86.36
N THR A 28 13.53 -21.81 86.34
CA THR A 28 12.42 -22.29 85.49
C THR A 28 11.22 -21.33 85.48
N GLU A 29 10.99 -20.64 86.60
CA GLU A 29 9.97 -19.62 86.78
C GLU A 29 10.07 -18.44 85.79
N ASP A 30 11.28 -17.97 85.48
CA ASP A 30 11.50 -16.82 84.60
C ASP A 30 11.17 -17.16 83.13
N THR A 31 11.35 -18.43 82.73
CA THR A 31 10.98 -18.90 81.39
C THR A 31 9.47 -19.02 81.18
N TYR A 32 8.74 -19.44 82.22
CA TYR A 32 7.27 -19.48 82.18
C TYR A 32 6.70 -18.06 82.16
N ARG A 33 7.27 -17.11 82.92
CA ARG A 33 6.85 -15.70 82.90
C ARG A 33 6.98 -15.07 81.51
N GLU A 34 8.11 -15.27 80.83
CA GLU A 34 8.28 -14.68 79.49
C GLU A 34 7.33 -15.30 78.46
N ARG A 35 7.11 -16.62 78.50
CA ARG A 35 6.13 -17.30 77.62
C ARG A 35 4.69 -16.83 77.88
N ILE A 36 4.33 -16.64 79.15
CA ILE A 36 3.03 -16.08 79.54
C ILE A 36 2.88 -14.67 78.97
N ARG A 37 3.90 -13.81 79.11
CA ARG A 37 3.85 -12.43 78.58
C ARG A 37 3.61 -12.39 77.06
N ILE A 38 4.33 -13.22 76.30
CA ILE A 38 4.19 -13.28 74.83
C ILE A 38 2.78 -13.73 74.42
N LEU A 39 2.19 -14.71 75.13
CA LEU A 39 0.84 -15.17 74.84
C LEU A 39 -0.24 -14.18 75.29
N GLU A 40 -0.01 -13.44 76.38
CA GLU A 40 -0.88 -12.34 76.82
C GLU A 40 -0.90 -11.20 75.79
N GLU A 41 0.26 -10.74 75.33
CA GLU A 41 0.38 -9.72 74.28
C GLU A 41 -0.35 -10.15 72.99
N ARG A 42 -0.23 -11.43 72.61
CA ARG A 42 -0.94 -11.98 71.45
C ARG A 42 -2.45 -12.02 71.67
N LEU A 43 -2.91 -12.45 72.84
CA LEU A 43 -4.33 -12.47 73.19
C LEU A 43 -4.94 -11.05 73.12
N ASP A 44 -4.23 -10.06 73.65
CA ASP A 44 -4.66 -8.66 73.63
C ASP A 44 -4.75 -8.12 72.20
N SER A 45 -3.79 -8.48 71.33
CA SER A 45 -3.85 -8.11 69.91
C SER A 45 -5.05 -8.73 69.18
N LEU A 46 -5.41 -9.98 69.49
CA LEU A 46 -6.56 -10.65 68.88
C LEU A 46 -7.89 -10.11 69.39
N ARG A 47 -7.97 -9.72 70.67
CA ARG A 47 -9.17 -9.10 71.27
C ARG A 47 -9.50 -7.73 70.69
N LEU A 48 -8.51 -7.03 70.14
CA LEU A 48 -8.74 -5.77 69.42
C LEU A 48 -9.46 -5.97 68.07
N GLN A 49 -9.42 -7.18 67.49
CA GLN A 49 -10.00 -7.49 66.18
C GLN A 49 -11.18 -8.47 66.23
N TYR A 50 -11.25 -9.34 67.23
CA TYR A 50 -12.20 -10.45 67.28
C TYR A 50 -12.91 -10.53 68.64
N HIS A 51 -14.14 -11.05 68.64
CA HIS A 51 -14.91 -11.31 69.84
C HIS A 51 -14.38 -12.53 70.62
N ASP A 52 -14.58 -12.54 71.94
CA ASP A 52 -14.09 -13.57 72.87
C ASP A 52 -14.55 -15.02 72.55
N THR A 53 -15.56 -15.20 71.67
CA THR A 53 -16.06 -16.50 71.22
C THR A 53 -15.28 -17.09 70.04
N TYR A 54 -14.30 -16.38 69.48
CA TYR A 54 -13.52 -16.87 68.35
C TYR A 54 -12.63 -18.06 68.75
N PRO A 55 -12.55 -19.14 67.94
CA PRO A 55 -11.83 -20.37 68.30
C PRO A 55 -10.38 -20.15 68.73
N ASP A 56 -9.63 -19.27 68.06
CA ASP A 56 -8.22 -19.02 68.40
C ASP A 56 -8.06 -18.30 69.75
N ILE A 57 -9.03 -17.46 70.14
CA ILE A 57 -9.03 -16.80 71.46
C ILE A 57 -9.31 -17.83 72.56
N VAL A 58 -10.20 -18.78 72.31
CA VAL A 58 -10.48 -19.88 73.24
C VAL A 58 -9.25 -20.78 73.41
N ILE A 59 -8.61 -21.18 72.31
CA ILE A 59 -7.38 -21.98 72.33
C ILE A 59 -6.25 -21.26 73.06
N LEU A 60 -6.04 -19.97 72.76
CA LEU A 60 -5.03 -19.17 73.45
C LEU A 60 -5.32 -19.07 74.95
N ARG A 61 -6.58 -18.88 75.34
CA ARG A 61 -6.97 -18.80 76.75
C ARG A 61 -6.71 -20.13 77.49
N GLU A 62 -7.00 -21.25 76.86
CA GLU A 62 -6.68 -22.59 77.39
C GLU A 62 -5.18 -22.80 77.53
N GLN A 63 -4.39 -22.45 76.51
CA GLN A 63 -2.92 -22.54 76.55
C GLN A 63 -2.34 -21.68 77.68
N LEU A 64 -2.87 -20.47 77.89
CA LEU A 64 -2.44 -19.55 78.94
C LEU A 64 -2.80 -20.06 80.33
N ALA A 65 -3.99 -20.68 80.49
CA ALA A 65 -4.41 -21.32 81.73
C ALA A 65 -3.52 -22.52 82.08
N GLU A 66 -3.21 -23.36 81.09
CA GLU A 66 -2.34 -24.52 81.27
C GLU A 66 -0.89 -24.10 81.60
N LEU A 67 -0.35 -23.08 80.92
CA LEU A 67 0.98 -22.54 81.22
C LEU A 67 1.07 -21.92 82.62
N ARG A 68 0.03 -21.21 83.07
CA ARG A 68 -0.03 -20.67 84.44
C ARG A 68 -0.06 -21.80 85.47
N LYS A 69 -0.85 -22.85 85.21
CA LYS A 69 -0.90 -24.04 86.07
C LYS A 69 0.45 -24.76 86.15
N GLN A 70 1.16 -24.89 85.03
CA GLN A 70 2.51 -25.48 84.99
C GLN A 70 3.55 -24.62 85.72
N ARG A 71 3.46 -23.28 85.63
CA ARG A 71 4.27 -22.37 86.43
C ARG A 71 4.06 -22.60 87.93
N ASP A 72 2.79 -22.68 88.36
CA ASP A 72 2.45 -22.82 89.78
C ASP A 72 2.89 -24.19 90.34
N GLN A 73 2.73 -25.27 89.54
CA GLN A 73 3.26 -26.59 89.87
C GLN A 73 4.80 -26.65 89.91
N ALA A 74 5.47 -25.84 89.09
CA ALA A 74 6.92 -25.70 89.13
C ALA A 74 7.41 -24.86 90.32
N ALA A 75 6.58 -23.93 90.83
CA ALA A 75 6.87 -23.14 92.02
C ALA A 75 6.66 -23.92 93.35
N GLU A 76 5.77 -24.91 93.35
CA GLU A 76 5.48 -25.77 94.52
C GLU A 76 6.46 -26.94 94.71
N ARG A 77 7.33 -27.24 93.73
CA ARG A 77 8.41 -28.22 93.90
C ARG A 77 9.66 -27.50 94.42
N PRO A 78 10.11 -27.74 95.68
CA PRO A 78 11.42 -27.28 96.11
C PRO A 78 12.47 -28.11 95.36
N THR A 79 13.10 -27.51 94.35
CA THR A 79 14.28 -28.10 93.72
C THR A 79 15.47 -27.90 94.63
N ASP A 80 15.84 -28.97 95.33
CA ASP A 80 17.15 -29.19 95.89
C ASP A 80 18.09 -29.58 94.73
N VAL A 81 18.91 -28.64 94.24
CA VAL A 81 20.09 -28.95 93.42
C VAL A 81 21.11 -27.82 93.53
N SER A 82 22.19 -28.16 94.22
CA SER A 82 23.47 -27.47 94.25
C SER A 82 24.16 -27.54 92.88
N SER A 83 24.77 -26.42 92.48
CA SER A 83 25.96 -26.31 91.60
C SER A 83 26.07 -27.23 90.38
N LEU A 84 25.80 -26.67 89.19
CA LEU A 84 26.67 -26.84 88.02
C LEU A 84 26.83 -25.48 87.32
N GLU A 85 28.08 -25.15 87.01
CA GLU A 85 28.49 -24.00 86.20
C GLU A 85 27.65 -23.88 84.93
N GLY A 86 27.41 -22.63 84.51
CA GLY A 86 26.50 -22.27 83.44
C GLY A 86 26.79 -22.98 82.11
N GLU A 87 26.07 -24.06 81.88
CA GLU A 87 25.78 -24.50 80.52
C GLU A 87 24.68 -23.57 79.97
N GLU A 88 25.06 -22.69 79.06
CA GLU A 88 24.10 -21.98 78.22
C GLU A 88 23.31 -23.01 77.39
N ALA A 89 22.15 -23.42 77.90
CA ALA A 89 21.27 -24.32 77.19
C ALA A 89 20.70 -23.59 75.96
N VAL A 90 20.83 -24.23 74.79
CA VAL A 90 20.32 -23.65 73.54
C VAL A 90 18.79 -23.59 73.59
N ASN A 91 18.21 -22.44 73.24
CA ASN A 91 16.77 -22.26 73.27
C ASN A 91 16.08 -23.16 72.21
N PRO A 92 15.24 -24.14 72.61
CA PRO A 92 14.60 -25.05 71.67
C PRO A 92 13.66 -24.34 70.69
N LEU A 93 13.01 -23.25 71.14
CA LEU A 93 12.15 -22.42 70.29
C LEU A 93 12.95 -21.69 69.21
N TYR A 94 14.16 -21.21 69.55
CA TYR A 94 15.06 -20.55 68.60
C TYR A 94 15.57 -21.55 67.55
N GLN A 95 15.88 -22.78 67.96
CA GLN A 95 16.27 -23.84 67.03
C GLN A 95 15.13 -24.22 66.08
N GLU A 96 13.89 -24.34 66.59
CA GLU A 96 12.71 -24.65 65.78
C GLU A 96 12.42 -23.54 64.76
N LEU A 97 12.41 -22.28 65.18
CA LEU A 97 12.20 -21.14 64.28
C LEU A 97 13.31 -21.01 63.23
N ARG A 98 14.57 -21.25 63.62
CA ARG A 98 15.71 -21.25 62.69
C ARG A 98 15.60 -22.39 61.68
N ALA A 99 15.19 -23.58 62.11
CA ALA A 99 14.93 -24.71 61.22
C ALA A 99 13.79 -24.37 60.24
N ASN A 100 12.67 -23.84 60.73
CA ASN A 100 11.53 -23.42 59.91
C ASN A 100 11.87 -22.30 58.91
N LEU A 101 12.72 -21.35 59.30
CA LEU A 101 13.22 -20.32 58.39
C LEU A 101 14.12 -20.93 57.31
N SER A 102 14.98 -21.87 57.68
CA SER A 102 15.86 -22.58 56.74
C SER A 102 15.06 -23.41 55.74
N THR A 103 14.03 -24.15 56.19
CA THR A 103 13.15 -24.91 55.29
C THR A 103 12.37 -23.97 54.37
N THR A 104 11.77 -22.90 54.90
CA THR A 104 11.04 -21.91 54.07
C THR A 104 11.95 -21.27 53.01
N ARG A 105 13.22 -20.95 53.35
CA ARG A 105 14.19 -20.42 52.38
C ARG A 105 14.60 -21.44 51.33
N ALA A 106 14.75 -22.72 51.72
CA ALA A 106 14.99 -23.79 50.76
C ALA A 106 13.80 -23.94 49.80
N ASP A 107 12.58 -23.92 50.32
CA ASP A 107 11.34 -23.96 49.51
C ASP A 107 11.26 -22.77 48.55
N MET A 108 11.61 -21.57 49.00
CA MET A 108 11.69 -20.38 48.14
C MET A 108 12.67 -20.58 46.99
N ALA A 109 13.87 -21.09 47.26
CA ALA A 109 14.87 -21.35 46.23
C ALA A 109 14.38 -22.41 45.22
N THR A 110 13.67 -23.44 45.69
CA THR A 110 13.02 -24.43 44.81
C THR A 110 11.95 -23.81 43.93
N VAL A 111 11.11 -22.93 44.49
CA VAL A 111 10.09 -22.22 43.69
C VAL A 111 10.75 -21.26 42.68
N ASP A 112 11.83 -20.58 43.05
CA ASP A 112 12.56 -19.68 42.15
C ASP A 112 13.22 -20.41 40.98
N THR A 113 13.85 -21.56 41.24
CA THR A 113 14.41 -22.40 40.18
C THR A 113 13.30 -22.91 39.25
N ARG A 114 12.12 -23.24 39.79
CA ARG A 114 10.95 -23.64 39.00
C ARG A 114 10.38 -22.50 38.17
N ILE A 115 10.31 -21.28 38.70
CA ILE A 115 9.88 -20.09 37.94
C ILE A 115 10.85 -19.83 36.79
N THR A 116 12.16 -19.91 37.06
CA THR A 116 13.20 -19.66 36.06
C THR A 116 13.21 -20.74 34.96
N SER A 117 12.94 -21.99 35.30
CA SER A 117 12.83 -23.05 34.29
C SER A 117 11.56 -22.90 33.45
N LEU A 118 10.42 -22.57 34.08
CA LEU A 118 9.17 -22.31 33.39
C LEU A 118 9.24 -21.08 32.48
N SER A 119 9.88 -19.99 32.91
CA SER A 119 10.05 -18.79 32.08
C SER A 119 10.92 -19.09 30.84
N ARG A 120 12.00 -19.86 31.00
CA ARG A 120 12.80 -20.35 29.87
C ARG A 120 11.98 -21.23 28.92
N LEU A 121 11.19 -22.15 29.44
CA LEU A 121 10.30 -22.99 28.62
C LEU A 121 9.27 -22.13 27.88
N LEU A 122 8.69 -21.12 28.54
CA LEU A 122 7.73 -20.21 27.93
C LEU A 122 8.36 -19.42 26.80
N GLU A 123 9.57 -18.88 26.99
CA GLU A 123 10.31 -18.18 25.94
C GLU A 123 10.64 -19.09 24.76
N GLN A 124 11.04 -20.34 25.03
CA GLN A 124 11.28 -21.35 23.99
C GLN A 124 10.00 -21.68 23.21
N GLN A 125 8.86 -21.83 23.88
CA GLN A 125 7.57 -22.06 23.21
C GLN A 125 7.10 -20.84 22.42
N ALA A 126 7.32 -19.63 22.91
CA ALA A 126 7.01 -18.39 22.19
C ALA A 126 7.82 -18.31 20.88
N LYS A 127 9.15 -18.53 20.96
CA LYS A 127 10.02 -18.61 19.78
C LYS A 127 9.61 -19.74 18.83
N ARG A 128 9.20 -20.89 19.36
CA ARG A 128 8.69 -22.00 18.55
C ARG A 128 7.40 -21.61 17.82
N MET A 129 6.48 -20.93 18.49
CA MET A 129 5.24 -20.46 17.90
C MET A 129 5.51 -19.46 16.77
N GLU A 130 6.41 -18.50 16.99
CA GLU A 130 6.82 -17.54 15.96
C GLU A 130 7.36 -18.25 14.71
N ARG A 131 8.24 -19.25 14.89
CA ARG A 131 8.75 -20.07 13.78
C ARG A 131 7.65 -20.87 13.07
N ILE A 132 6.68 -21.41 13.82
CA ILE A 132 5.54 -22.12 13.23
C ILE A 132 4.70 -21.17 12.37
N GLN A 133 4.43 -19.95 12.85
CA GLN A 133 3.65 -18.97 12.09
C GLN A 133 4.39 -18.50 10.83
N ALA A 134 5.69 -18.23 10.94
CA ALA A 134 6.52 -17.90 9.78
C ALA A 134 6.53 -19.02 8.74
N ASN A 135 6.72 -20.28 9.18
CA ASN A 135 6.67 -21.45 8.31
C ASN A 135 5.28 -21.64 7.67
N LYS A 136 4.20 -21.35 8.41
CA LYS A 136 2.83 -21.44 7.87
C LYS A 136 2.58 -20.40 6.78
N ALA A 137 3.06 -19.18 6.97
CA ALA A 137 2.97 -18.13 5.94
C ALA A 137 3.76 -18.53 4.68
N GLN A 138 5.01 -18.96 4.85
CA GLN A 138 5.84 -19.42 3.74
C GLN A 138 5.23 -20.63 3.01
N TYR A 139 4.68 -21.60 3.75
CA TYR A 139 4.00 -22.75 3.17
C TYR A 139 2.77 -22.34 2.35
N SER A 140 1.98 -21.38 2.84
CA SER A 140 0.82 -20.86 2.12
C SER A 140 1.23 -20.13 0.83
N GLU A 141 2.31 -19.35 0.87
CA GLU A 141 2.87 -18.68 -0.31
C GLU A 141 3.34 -19.71 -1.35
N LEU A 142 4.16 -20.68 -0.93
CA LEU A 142 4.67 -21.72 -1.82
C LEU A 142 3.55 -22.58 -2.43
N THR A 143 2.49 -22.86 -1.67
CA THR A 143 1.32 -23.60 -2.15
C THR A 143 0.60 -22.81 -3.23
N ARG A 144 0.40 -21.50 -3.02
CA ARG A 144 -0.24 -20.63 -4.00
C ARG A 144 0.60 -20.51 -5.27
N ASP A 145 1.92 -20.36 -5.15
CA ASP A 145 2.81 -20.30 -6.30
C ASP A 145 2.82 -21.61 -7.09
N MET A 146 2.79 -22.75 -6.40
CA MET A 146 2.66 -24.06 -7.03
C MET A 146 1.33 -24.19 -7.80
N GLU A 147 0.21 -23.75 -7.21
CA GLU A 147 -1.10 -23.76 -7.85
C GLU A 147 -1.14 -22.90 -9.11
N VAL A 148 -0.62 -21.66 -9.05
CA VAL A 148 -0.52 -20.76 -10.21
C VAL A 148 0.35 -21.35 -11.31
N ASN A 149 1.53 -21.89 -10.95
CA ASN A 149 2.42 -22.50 -11.93
C ASN A 149 1.81 -23.74 -12.58
N ARG A 150 1.04 -24.51 -11.83
CA ARG A 150 0.29 -25.65 -12.36
C ARG A 150 -0.78 -25.20 -13.34
N GLU A 151 -1.55 -24.16 -13.02
CA GLU A 151 -2.57 -23.62 -13.92
C GLU A 151 -1.95 -23.10 -15.23
N ILE A 152 -0.84 -22.36 -15.14
CA ILE A 152 -0.09 -21.89 -16.32
C ILE A 152 0.39 -23.08 -17.16
N TYR A 153 0.95 -24.11 -16.52
CA TYR A 153 1.40 -25.31 -17.21
C TYR A 153 0.24 -25.99 -17.96
N ASP A 154 -0.90 -26.16 -17.29
CA ASP A 154 -2.08 -26.80 -17.86
C ASP A 154 -2.66 -25.99 -19.04
N ASP A 155 -2.69 -24.66 -18.95
CA ASP A 155 -3.11 -23.79 -20.07
C ASP A 155 -2.14 -23.88 -21.26
N LEU A 156 -0.83 -23.81 -21.00
CA LEU A 156 0.19 -23.96 -22.03
C LEU A 156 0.12 -25.33 -22.72
N LEU A 157 -0.09 -26.39 -21.94
CA LEU A 157 -0.29 -27.74 -22.48
C LEU A 157 -1.53 -27.80 -23.37
N LYS A 158 -2.65 -27.23 -22.92
CA LYS A 158 -3.90 -27.17 -23.69
C LYS A 158 -3.72 -26.39 -25.00
N ARG A 159 -3.03 -25.24 -24.96
CA ARG A 159 -2.72 -24.44 -26.17
C ARG A 159 -1.84 -25.20 -27.14
N ARG A 160 -0.82 -25.91 -26.63
CA ARG A 160 0.05 -26.75 -27.45
C ARG A 160 -0.73 -27.85 -28.17
N GLU A 161 -1.58 -28.58 -27.45
CA GLU A 161 -2.39 -29.64 -28.06
C GLU A 161 -3.40 -29.07 -29.05
N LYS A 162 -4.04 -27.92 -28.75
CA LYS A 162 -4.94 -27.25 -29.69
C LYS A 162 -4.20 -26.83 -30.97
N ALA A 163 -3.01 -26.26 -30.86
CA ALA A 163 -2.19 -25.90 -32.01
C ALA A 163 -1.77 -27.13 -32.83
N ARG A 164 -1.37 -28.22 -32.15
CA ARG A 164 -1.04 -29.49 -32.78
C ARG A 164 -2.22 -30.08 -33.55
N VAL A 165 -3.42 -30.10 -32.96
CA VAL A 165 -4.65 -30.58 -33.61
C VAL A 165 -5.00 -29.69 -34.80
N SER A 166 -4.95 -28.36 -34.62
CA SER A 166 -5.21 -27.40 -35.71
C SER A 166 -4.27 -27.59 -36.89
N MET A 167 -2.99 -27.86 -36.64
CA MET A 167 -2.00 -28.11 -37.68
C MET A 167 -2.27 -29.42 -38.43
N HIS A 168 -2.64 -30.50 -37.72
CA HIS A 168 -3.03 -31.76 -38.38
C HIS A 168 -4.29 -31.59 -39.24
N LEU A 169 -5.30 -30.87 -38.75
CA LEU A 169 -6.52 -30.60 -39.53
C LEU A 169 -6.23 -29.78 -40.79
N ASP A 170 -5.30 -28.82 -40.73
CA ASP A 170 -4.88 -28.02 -41.89
C ASP A 170 -4.14 -28.88 -42.92
N ILE A 171 -3.22 -29.76 -42.47
CA ILE A 171 -2.50 -30.72 -43.33
C ILE A 171 -3.45 -31.73 -44.00
N GLU A 172 -4.45 -32.23 -43.27
CA GLU A 172 -5.43 -33.19 -43.78
C GLU A 172 -6.52 -32.53 -44.66
N GLY A 173 -6.48 -31.22 -44.87
CA GLY A 173 -7.48 -30.49 -45.65
C GLY A 173 -8.86 -30.44 -44.98
N GLN A 174 -8.94 -30.75 -43.69
CA GLN A 174 -10.15 -30.70 -42.84
C GLN A 174 -10.22 -29.40 -42.01
N GLY A 175 -9.34 -28.43 -42.30
CA GLY A 175 -9.34 -27.11 -41.69
C GLY A 175 -10.60 -26.29 -42.00
N LEU A 176 -10.70 -25.11 -41.39
CA LEU A 176 -11.79 -24.17 -41.65
C LEU A 176 -11.81 -23.80 -43.15
N ASN A 177 -12.84 -24.23 -43.86
CA ASN A 177 -13.09 -23.81 -45.25
C ASN A 177 -13.44 -22.31 -45.26
N TYR A 178 -12.44 -21.45 -45.45
CA TYR A 178 -12.68 -20.02 -45.65
C TYR A 178 -13.38 -19.79 -46.99
N ARG A 179 -14.67 -19.47 -46.94
CA ARG A 179 -15.42 -18.97 -48.10
C ARG A 179 -15.38 -17.46 -48.07
N ILE A 180 -14.72 -16.86 -49.05
CA ILE A 180 -14.75 -15.41 -49.25
C ILE A 180 -16.19 -15.04 -49.65
N ASN A 181 -16.94 -14.45 -48.72
CA ASN A 181 -18.34 -14.06 -48.96
C ASN A 181 -18.42 -12.82 -49.84
N GLU A 182 -17.49 -11.88 -49.65
CA GLU A 182 -17.43 -10.64 -50.42
C GLU A 182 -15.98 -10.28 -50.72
N THR A 183 -15.66 -10.19 -52.01
CA THR A 183 -14.34 -9.79 -52.49
C THR A 183 -14.20 -8.27 -52.47
N ALA A 184 -13.01 -7.77 -52.12
CA ALA A 184 -12.71 -6.34 -52.19
C ALA A 184 -12.98 -5.78 -53.60
N GLN A 185 -13.75 -4.70 -53.70
CA GLN A 185 -14.03 -4.03 -54.97
C GLN A 185 -13.11 -2.83 -55.15
N PHE A 186 -12.60 -2.64 -56.37
CA PHE A 186 -11.85 -1.45 -56.73
C PHE A 186 -12.79 -0.22 -56.80
N PRO A 187 -12.34 0.95 -56.33
CA PRO A 187 -13.13 2.17 -56.43
C PRO A 187 -13.34 2.53 -57.91
N ARG A 188 -14.60 2.63 -58.33
CA ARG A 188 -14.99 2.99 -59.71
C ARG A 188 -14.93 4.49 -59.99
N THR A 189 -14.71 5.30 -58.95
CA THR A 189 -14.64 6.75 -59.03
C THR A 189 -13.40 7.25 -58.30
N PRO A 190 -12.72 8.28 -58.82
CA PRO A 190 -11.58 8.88 -58.11
C PRO A 190 -12.04 9.46 -56.77
N SER A 191 -11.23 9.27 -55.74
CA SER A 191 -11.48 9.80 -54.38
C SER A 191 -11.03 11.26 -54.20
N GLY A 192 -10.49 11.89 -55.24
CA GLY A 192 -9.97 13.26 -55.25
C GLY A 192 -10.79 14.25 -56.09
N PRO A 193 -10.29 15.50 -56.28
CA PRO A 193 -10.99 16.52 -57.07
C PRO A 193 -11.29 16.02 -58.49
N GLN A 194 -12.54 16.16 -58.90
CA GLN A 194 -13.01 15.67 -60.19
C GLN A 194 -12.48 16.53 -61.33
N PHE A 195 -12.20 15.90 -62.48
CA PHE A 195 -11.73 16.60 -63.69
C PHE A 195 -12.65 17.75 -64.12
N SER A 196 -13.96 17.63 -63.89
CA SER A 196 -14.96 18.67 -64.14
C SER A 196 -14.67 19.99 -63.41
N MET A 197 -14.10 19.91 -62.20
CA MET A 197 -13.78 21.09 -61.40
C MET A 197 -12.57 21.84 -61.96
N PHE A 198 -11.54 21.11 -62.41
CA PHE A 198 -10.38 21.71 -63.10
C PHE A 198 -10.77 22.29 -64.45
N ALA A 199 -11.64 21.61 -65.20
CA ALA A 199 -12.17 22.14 -66.45
C ALA A 199 -12.88 23.48 -66.20
N ALA A 200 -13.86 23.52 -65.31
CA ALA A 200 -14.59 24.76 -64.99
C ALA A 200 -13.67 25.90 -64.55
N ALA A 201 -12.70 25.63 -63.66
CA ALA A 201 -11.74 26.62 -63.21
C ALA A 201 -10.83 27.14 -64.33
N GLY A 202 -10.34 26.25 -65.20
CA GLY A 202 -9.51 26.61 -66.34
C GLY A 202 -10.23 27.49 -67.35
N LEU A 203 -11.50 27.21 -67.64
CA LEU A 203 -12.31 28.04 -68.54
C LEU A 203 -12.56 29.43 -67.95
N PHE A 204 -12.87 29.51 -66.65
CA PHE A 204 -13.07 30.79 -65.97
C PHE A 204 -11.79 31.63 -65.96
N LEU A 205 -10.65 31.04 -65.60
CA LEU A 205 -9.36 31.72 -65.61
C LEU A 205 -8.92 32.11 -67.02
N GLY A 206 -9.14 31.25 -68.03
CA GLY A 206 -8.81 31.56 -69.42
C GLY A 206 -9.60 32.74 -69.98
N LEU A 207 -10.86 32.90 -69.57
CA LEU A 207 -11.68 34.05 -69.94
C LEU A 207 -11.26 35.32 -69.17
N ALA A 208 -10.98 35.20 -67.87
CA ALA A 208 -10.64 36.35 -67.01
C ALA A 208 -9.22 36.89 -67.24
N ALA A 209 -8.26 36.01 -67.55
CA ALA A 209 -6.85 36.34 -67.72
C ALA A 209 -6.56 37.45 -68.75
N PRO A 210 -7.13 37.47 -69.98
CA PRO A 210 -6.85 38.54 -70.93
C PRO A 210 -7.39 39.90 -70.47
N PHE A 211 -8.58 39.94 -69.84
CA PHE A 211 -9.11 41.18 -69.28
C PHE A 211 -8.24 41.68 -68.11
N GLY A 212 -7.81 40.77 -67.24
CA GLY A 212 -6.89 41.08 -66.14
C GLY A 212 -5.53 41.57 -66.66
N ALA A 213 -4.97 40.95 -67.70
CA ALA A 213 -3.72 41.36 -68.31
C ALA A 213 -3.83 42.75 -68.94
N VAL A 214 -4.94 43.05 -69.63
CA VAL A 214 -5.19 44.38 -70.21
C VAL A 214 -5.35 45.43 -69.12
N ALA A 215 -6.12 45.14 -68.06
CA ALA A 215 -6.29 46.05 -66.92
C ALA A 215 -4.95 46.32 -66.20
N GLY A 216 -4.13 45.28 -65.99
CA GLY A 216 -2.79 45.42 -65.41
C GLY A 216 -1.86 46.24 -66.29
N LEU A 217 -1.85 46.00 -67.61
CA LEU A 217 -1.06 46.79 -68.55
C LEU A 217 -1.50 48.26 -68.57
N LEU A 218 -2.80 48.52 -68.52
CA LEU A 218 -3.35 49.89 -68.46
C LEU A 218 -2.93 50.62 -67.19
N GLN A 219 -2.73 49.93 -66.08
CA GLN A 219 -2.30 50.55 -64.82
C GLN A 219 -0.80 50.88 -64.79
N VAL A 220 0.02 50.18 -65.59
CA VAL A 220 1.47 50.37 -65.67
C VAL A 220 1.87 51.32 -66.81
N ASP A 221 1.09 51.40 -67.90
CA ASP A 221 1.38 52.25 -69.05
C ASP A 221 1.03 53.72 -68.77
N PRO A 222 2.02 54.65 -68.72
CA PRO A 222 1.79 56.06 -68.41
C PRO A 222 1.18 56.87 -69.57
N ARG A 223 0.77 56.22 -70.67
CA ARG A 223 0.19 56.90 -71.83
C ARG A 223 -1.22 57.39 -71.55
N ILE A 224 -1.46 58.67 -71.83
CA ILE A 224 -2.77 59.31 -71.73
C ILE A 224 -3.59 58.91 -72.96
N ARG A 225 -4.73 58.25 -72.75
CA ARG A 225 -5.56 57.69 -73.83
C ARG A 225 -6.97 58.27 -73.91
N ALA A 226 -7.38 59.05 -72.91
CA ALA A 226 -8.68 59.70 -72.86
C ALA A 226 -8.55 61.20 -72.61
N ARG A 227 -9.35 62.01 -73.30
CA ARG A 227 -9.38 63.48 -73.12
C ARG A 227 -9.55 63.87 -71.65
N LYS A 228 -10.42 63.15 -70.92
CA LYS A 228 -10.77 63.43 -69.53
C LYS A 228 -9.57 63.24 -68.59
N GLN A 229 -8.72 62.27 -68.88
CA GLN A 229 -7.51 62.00 -68.11
C GLN A 229 -6.51 63.16 -68.23
N LEU A 230 -6.37 63.75 -69.43
CA LEU A 230 -5.52 64.92 -69.65
C LEU A 230 -6.08 66.17 -68.96
N GLU A 231 -7.41 66.38 -69.01
CA GLU A 231 -8.08 67.49 -68.34
C GLU A 231 -7.95 67.42 -66.82
N GLU A 232 -8.06 66.21 -66.24
CA GLU A 232 -7.91 65.97 -64.80
C GLU A 232 -6.46 66.14 -64.33
N ASP A 233 -5.47 65.65 -65.09
CA ASP A 233 -4.06 65.72 -64.71
C ASP A 233 -3.47 67.15 -64.86
N ILE A 234 -3.89 67.90 -65.88
CA ILE A 234 -3.31 69.21 -66.23
C ILE A 234 -4.21 70.39 -65.80
N GLY A 235 -5.51 70.17 -65.59
CA GLY A 235 -6.47 71.19 -65.14
C GLY A 235 -6.91 72.21 -66.20
N LEU A 236 -6.69 71.92 -67.49
CA LEU A 236 -7.05 72.77 -68.62
C LEU A 236 -8.06 72.04 -69.54
N PRO A 237 -9.07 72.73 -70.11
CA PRO A 237 -10.04 72.10 -71.01
C PRO A 237 -9.41 71.77 -72.37
N VAL A 238 -9.71 70.59 -72.92
CA VAL A 238 -9.23 70.18 -74.25
C VAL A 238 -10.08 70.85 -75.33
N LEU A 239 -9.46 71.75 -76.10
CA LEU A 239 -10.14 72.56 -77.13
C LEU A 239 -10.57 71.75 -78.36
N VAL A 240 -9.71 70.85 -78.86
CA VAL A 240 -9.97 70.01 -80.04
C VAL A 240 -9.21 68.68 -79.89
N GLU A 241 -9.86 67.57 -80.22
CA GLU A 241 -9.24 66.26 -80.38
C GLU A 241 -9.07 65.96 -81.87
N ILE A 242 -7.85 65.65 -82.31
CA ILE A 242 -7.58 65.26 -83.70
C ILE A 242 -7.73 63.74 -83.78
N PRO A 243 -8.75 63.22 -84.49
CA PRO A 243 -8.91 61.79 -84.64
C PRO A 243 -7.77 61.21 -85.49
N GLU A 244 -7.25 60.07 -85.07
CA GLU A 244 -6.27 59.32 -85.85
C GLU A 244 -6.93 58.76 -87.12
N VAL A 245 -6.58 59.31 -88.29
CA VAL A 245 -7.08 58.82 -89.58
C VAL A 245 -6.17 57.71 -90.09
N ARG A 246 -6.60 56.45 -89.93
CA ARG A 246 -5.85 55.27 -90.39
C ARG A 246 -5.81 55.16 -91.90
N THR A 247 -4.66 54.78 -92.44
CA THR A 247 -4.47 54.53 -93.87
C THR A 247 -5.18 53.25 -94.33
N PRO A 248 -5.55 53.12 -95.63
CA PRO A 248 -6.16 51.90 -96.14
C PRO A 248 -5.25 50.66 -96.01
N TYR A 249 -3.93 50.83 -95.92
CA TYR A 249 -2.98 49.75 -95.68
C TYR A 249 -3.03 49.24 -94.23
N GLU A 250 -3.04 50.14 -93.25
CA GLU A 250 -3.18 49.80 -91.82
C GLU A 250 -4.51 49.10 -91.55
N LYS A 251 -5.62 49.59 -92.13
CA LYS A 251 -6.94 48.96 -91.98
C LYS A 251 -6.98 47.51 -92.51
N ARG A 252 -6.24 47.20 -93.58
CA ARG A 252 -6.11 45.83 -94.11
C ARG A 252 -5.26 44.95 -93.19
N ARG A 253 -4.18 45.49 -92.62
CA ARG A 253 -3.30 44.77 -91.68
C ARG A 253 -4.04 44.45 -90.39
N ASP A 254 -4.73 45.42 -89.80
CA ASP A 254 -5.53 45.24 -88.58
C ASP A 254 -6.62 44.20 -88.80
N ARG A 255 -7.34 44.26 -89.92
CA ARG A 255 -8.36 43.25 -90.23
C ARG A 255 -7.77 41.84 -90.33
N LYS A 256 -6.59 41.68 -90.93
CA LYS A 256 -5.89 40.38 -90.95
C LYS A 256 -5.47 39.93 -89.56
N VAL A 257 -4.96 40.84 -88.72
CA VAL A 257 -4.57 40.53 -87.33
C VAL A 257 -5.78 40.16 -86.49
N THR A 258 -6.87 40.92 -86.55
CA THR A 258 -8.13 40.60 -85.85
C THR A 258 -8.72 39.27 -86.33
N LEU A 259 -8.69 38.99 -87.63
CA LEU A 259 -9.13 37.69 -88.16
C LEU A 259 -8.23 36.55 -87.68
N LEU A 260 -6.92 36.71 -87.69
CA LEU A 260 -5.99 35.70 -87.17
C LEU A 260 -6.23 35.44 -85.68
N ILE A 261 -6.36 36.49 -84.86
CA ILE A 261 -6.68 36.36 -83.43
C ILE A 261 -8.02 35.62 -83.24
N GLY A 262 -9.03 35.98 -84.02
CA GLY A 262 -10.33 35.31 -83.99
C GLY A 262 -10.23 33.82 -84.34
N ILE A 263 -9.46 33.46 -85.38
CA ILE A 263 -9.23 32.06 -85.77
C ILE A 263 -8.49 31.31 -84.66
N PHE A 264 -7.45 31.89 -84.07
CA PHE A 264 -6.73 31.27 -82.96
C PHE A 264 -7.61 31.08 -81.73
N ALA A 265 -8.48 32.05 -81.40
CA ALA A 265 -9.41 31.95 -80.29
C ALA A 265 -10.46 30.84 -80.51
N VAL A 266 -10.98 30.70 -81.72
CA VAL A 266 -11.91 29.59 -82.05
C VAL A 266 -11.17 28.26 -81.96
N LEU A 267 -9.95 28.17 -82.49
CA LEU A 267 -9.16 26.93 -82.46
C LEU A 267 -8.87 26.49 -81.02
N THR A 268 -8.43 27.39 -80.14
CA THR A 268 -8.17 27.04 -78.74
C THR A 268 -9.42 26.58 -78.01
N VAL A 269 -10.58 27.23 -78.24
CA VAL A 269 -11.86 26.79 -77.67
C VAL A 269 -12.25 25.41 -78.20
N THR A 270 -12.10 25.15 -79.50
CA THR A 270 -12.42 23.83 -80.07
C THR A 270 -11.56 22.71 -79.52
N VAL A 271 -10.24 22.93 -79.38
CA VAL A 271 -9.29 21.98 -78.78
C VAL A 271 -9.62 21.74 -77.30
N TYR A 272 -9.92 22.81 -76.56
CA TYR A 272 -10.29 22.71 -75.16
C TYR A 272 -11.57 21.89 -74.95
N VAL A 273 -12.62 22.16 -75.73
CA VAL A 273 -13.89 21.41 -75.67
C VAL A 273 -13.68 19.94 -76.05
N THR A 274 -12.88 19.65 -77.08
CA THR A 274 -12.59 18.26 -77.47
C THR A 274 -11.86 17.49 -76.36
N ILE A 275 -10.90 18.12 -75.68
CA ILE A 275 -10.19 17.49 -74.54
C ILE A 275 -11.17 17.20 -73.39
N VAL A 276 -12.07 18.14 -73.06
CA VAL A 276 -13.04 17.94 -71.98
C VAL A 276 -14.02 16.81 -72.29
N VAL A 277 -14.49 16.71 -73.54
CA VAL A 277 -15.39 15.63 -73.97
C VAL A 277 -14.67 14.27 -73.95
N LEU A 278 -13.41 14.21 -74.41
CA LEU A 278 -12.63 12.97 -74.38
C LEU A 278 -12.36 12.47 -72.94
N ALA A 279 -12.08 13.39 -72.02
CA ALA A 279 -11.89 13.07 -70.61
C ALA A 279 -13.20 12.62 -69.92
N GLN A 280 -14.35 13.20 -70.29
CA GLN A 280 -15.65 12.73 -69.77
C GLN A 280 -16.06 11.35 -70.31
N MET A 281 -15.68 11.04 -71.55
CA MET A 281 -15.90 9.72 -72.17
C MET A 281 -14.95 8.63 -71.64
N GLY A 282 -14.03 8.97 -70.73
CA GLY A 282 -13.09 8.03 -70.13
C GLY A 282 -12.06 7.46 -71.12
N VAL A 283 -11.82 8.16 -72.24
CA VAL A 283 -10.78 7.82 -73.21
C VAL A 283 -9.40 8.29 -72.73
N ILE A 284 -9.39 9.27 -71.81
CA ILE A 284 -8.24 9.87 -71.13
C ILE A 284 -8.64 10.05 -69.66
#